data_AF-A0A3M1EUB6-F1
#
_entry.id   AF-A0A3M1EUB6-F1
#
_cell.length_a   1.000
_cell.length_b   1.000
_cell.length_c   1.000
_cell.angle_alpha   90.00
_cell.angle_beta   90.00
_cell.angle_gamma   90.00
#
_symmetry.space_group_name_H-M   'P 1'
#
loop_
_entity.id
_entity.type
_entity.pdbx_description
1 polymer ?
#
loop_
_entity_poly.entity_id
_entity_poly.type
_entity_poly.pdbx_seq_one_letter_code
_entity_poly.pdbx_strand_id
1 'polypeptide(L)'
;PTLTPTPDVDFMLVKVRKLTPCENQGNHHIYIHVVDANGRGINNVPVKISWGTNANDSIIAKTEAKDKGDGYIEFAMFKGTYNVQVLGGSSMVASGITADFEKDEACDATGNPVGNSLYHASFEVVFRRTW
;
A
#
# COMPACT_ATOMS: atom_id res chain seq x y z
N PRO A 1 28.19 -12.92 6.39
CA PRO A 1 27.04 -12.42 5.60
C PRO A 1 27.43 -11.09 4.94
N THR A 2 27.47 -11.05 3.61
CA THR A 2 27.77 -9.84 2.86
C THR A 2 26.57 -8.90 2.98
N LEU A 3 26.78 -7.68 3.47
CA LEU A 3 25.71 -6.69 3.55
C LEU A 3 25.21 -6.40 2.13
N THR A 4 23.94 -6.69 1.86
CA THR A 4 23.28 -6.18 0.64
C THR A 4 23.33 -4.66 0.71
N PRO A 5 23.89 -3.97 -0.30
CA PRO A 5 23.90 -2.52 -0.31
C PRO A 5 22.47 -2.02 -0.19
N THR A 6 22.25 -1.08 0.74
CA THR A 6 20.96 -0.38 0.79
C THR A 6 20.83 0.39 -0.53
N PRO A 7 19.76 0.18 -1.31
CA PRO A 7 19.60 0.86 -2.59
C PRO A 7 19.67 2.37 -2.41
N ASP A 8 20.40 3.04 -3.29
CA ASP A 8 20.54 4.50 -3.32
C ASP A 8 19.27 5.13 -3.89
N VAL A 9 18.21 5.05 -3.10
CA VAL A 9 16.90 5.63 -3.39
C VAL A 9 16.44 6.49 -2.24
N ASP A 10 15.64 7.50 -2.56
CA ASP A 10 15.09 8.42 -1.59
C ASP A 10 13.99 7.79 -0.75
N PHE A 11 13.16 6.96 -1.40
CA PHE A 11 12.07 6.24 -0.77
C PHE A 11 12.23 4.74 -0.99
N MET A 12 12.52 4.03 0.11
CA MET A 12 12.62 2.58 0.13
C MET A 12 11.27 1.96 0.44
N LEU A 13 10.92 0.91 -0.31
CA LEU A 13 9.79 0.05 0.01
C LEU A 13 10.18 -0.88 1.15
N VAL A 14 9.69 -0.62 2.36
CA VAL A 14 10.06 -1.39 3.56
C VAL A 14 9.02 -2.42 3.96
N LYS A 15 7.79 -2.31 3.44
CA LYS A 15 6.72 -3.27 3.68
C LYS A 15 5.73 -3.31 2.53
N VAL A 16 5.41 -4.53 2.08
CA VAL A 16 4.21 -4.83 1.31
C VAL A 16 3.64 -6.12 1.87
N ARG A 17 2.39 -6.11 2.30
CA ARG A 17 1.71 -7.33 2.72
C ARG A 17 0.21 -7.26 2.44
N LYS A 18 -0.39 -8.42 2.24
CA LYS A 18 -1.85 -8.58 2.31
C LYS A 18 -2.30 -8.46 3.77
N LEU A 19 -3.44 -7.83 4.00
CA LEU A 19 -4.11 -7.84 5.29
C LEU A 19 -4.77 -9.21 5.54
N THR A 20 -4.73 -9.65 6.79
CA THR A 20 -5.49 -10.84 7.21
C THR A 20 -7.00 -10.57 7.09
N PRO A 21 -7.85 -11.61 7.04
CA PRO A 21 -9.31 -11.43 6.97
C PRO A 21 -9.85 -10.55 8.11
N CYS A 22 -9.26 -10.67 9.30
CA CYS A 22 -9.64 -9.88 10.46
C CYS A 22 -9.19 -8.42 10.40
N GLU A 23 -8.08 -8.12 9.74
CA GLU A 23 -7.65 -6.74 9.48
C GLU A 23 -8.43 -6.12 8.31
N ASN A 24 -8.79 -6.92 7.31
CA ASN A 24 -9.47 -6.44 6.11
C ASN A 24 -10.96 -6.19 6.32
N GLN A 25 -11.69 -7.11 6.96
CA GLN A 25 -13.14 -7.02 7.20
C GLN A 25 -13.98 -6.78 5.92
N GLY A 26 -13.60 -7.39 4.79
CA GLY A 26 -14.33 -7.28 3.52
C GLY A 26 -14.01 -6.02 2.70
N ASN A 27 -13.00 -5.23 3.13
CA ASN A 27 -12.50 -4.10 2.37
C ASN A 27 -11.71 -4.52 1.11
N HIS A 28 -11.42 -3.54 0.26
CA HIS A 28 -10.64 -3.68 -0.96
C HIS A 28 -9.63 -2.53 -1.11
N HIS A 29 -8.82 -2.22 -0.10
CA HIS A 29 -8.00 -0.99 -0.09
C HIS A 29 -6.49 -1.26 -0.19
N ILE A 30 -5.76 -0.33 -0.80
CA ILE A 30 -4.33 -0.16 -0.53
C ILE A 30 -4.19 0.92 0.53
N TYR A 31 -3.72 0.51 1.71
CA TYR A 31 -3.31 1.42 2.77
C TYR A 31 -1.83 1.74 2.59
N ILE A 32 -1.55 2.94 2.11
CA ILE A 32 -0.20 3.41 1.83
C ILE A 32 0.23 4.34 2.96
N HIS A 33 1.42 4.12 3.49
CA HIS A 33 2.02 4.96 4.53
C HIS A 33 3.42 5.38 4.11
N VAL A 34 3.70 6.68 4.10
CA VAL A 34 5.04 7.22 3.85
C VAL A 34 5.59 7.78 5.16
N VAL A 35 6.75 7.27 5.58
CA VAL A 35 7.41 7.64 6.83
C VAL A 35 8.81 8.19 6.61
N ASP A 36 9.30 8.99 7.56
CA ASP A 36 10.69 9.43 7.65
C ASP A 36 11.61 8.29 8.13
N ALA A 37 12.92 8.56 8.20
CA ALA A 37 13.92 7.61 8.69
C ALA A 37 13.65 7.10 10.12
N ASN A 38 12.92 7.86 10.94
CA ASN A 38 12.54 7.52 12.31
C ASN A 38 11.18 6.81 12.40
N GLY A 39 10.50 6.58 11.29
CA GLY A 39 9.18 5.96 11.25
C GLY A 39 8.01 6.91 11.52
N ARG A 40 8.22 8.24 11.49
CA ARG A 40 7.15 9.23 11.62
C ARG A 40 6.51 9.51 10.27
N GLY A 41 5.18 9.57 10.22
CA GLY A 41 4.45 9.85 9.00
C GLY A 41 4.78 11.21 8.38
N ILE A 42 4.84 11.27 7.05
CA ILE A 42 5.11 12.49 6.30
C ILE A 42 3.88 12.85 5.46
N ASN A 43 3.23 13.97 5.78
CA ASN A 43 2.10 14.49 5.00
C ASN A 43 2.56 15.21 3.73
N ASN A 44 1.63 15.39 2.78
CA ASN A 44 1.79 16.06 1.49
C ASN A 44 2.79 15.40 0.53
N VAL A 45 3.16 14.14 0.76
CA VAL A 45 4.02 13.39 -0.15
C VAL A 45 3.20 12.88 -1.34
N PRO A 46 3.53 13.26 -2.59
CA PRO A 46 2.82 12.75 -3.75
C PRO A 46 3.16 11.28 -4.00
N VAL A 47 2.14 10.46 -4.19
CA VAL A 47 2.25 9.03 -4.46
C VAL A 47 1.43 8.70 -5.71
N LYS A 48 2.08 8.09 -6.68
CA LYS A 48 1.44 7.56 -7.88
C LYS A 48 0.90 6.16 -7.59
N ILE A 49 -0.36 5.94 -7.93
CA ILE A 49 -1.03 4.65 -7.88
C ILE A 49 -1.50 4.34 -9.31
N SER A 50 -1.06 3.23 -9.89
CA SER A 50 -1.34 2.89 -11.28
C SER A 50 -1.80 1.44 -11.45
N TRP A 51 -2.80 1.20 -12.28
CA TRP A 51 -3.37 -0.13 -12.58
C TRP A 51 -3.30 -0.53 -14.06
N GLY A 52 -2.59 0.25 -14.87
CA GLY A 52 -2.40 0.01 -16.29
C GLY A 52 -1.24 0.81 -16.85
N THR A 53 -1.03 0.71 -18.16
CA THR A 53 0.07 1.37 -18.87
C THR A 53 -0.32 2.71 -19.48
N ASN A 54 -1.62 3.02 -19.58
CA ASN A 54 -2.07 4.30 -20.10
C ASN A 54 -1.95 5.40 -19.04
N ALA A 55 -1.77 6.65 -19.48
CA ALA A 55 -1.69 7.79 -18.57
C ALA A 55 -2.94 7.93 -17.67
N ASN A 56 -4.10 7.55 -18.20
CA ASN A 56 -5.39 7.58 -17.48
C ASN A 56 -5.56 6.41 -16.50
N ASP A 57 -4.70 5.40 -16.54
CA ASP A 57 -4.74 4.25 -15.62
C ASP A 57 -3.88 4.50 -14.37
N SER A 58 -3.84 5.76 -13.93
CA SER A 58 -3.14 6.16 -12.72
C SER A 58 -3.73 7.42 -12.09
N ILE A 59 -3.57 7.53 -10.78
CA ILE A 59 -3.78 8.78 -10.05
C ILE A 59 -2.50 9.17 -9.31
N ILE A 60 -2.43 10.45 -8.94
CA ILE A 60 -1.46 10.95 -7.97
C ILE A 60 -2.26 11.46 -6.77
N ALA A 61 -2.14 10.77 -5.65
CA ALA A 61 -2.68 11.21 -4.37
C ALA A 61 -1.55 11.79 -3.51
N LYS A 62 -1.91 12.56 -2.48
CA LYS A 62 -0.95 13.04 -1.48
C LYS A 62 -1.26 12.42 -0.14
N THR A 63 -0.22 12.08 0.61
CA THR A 63 -0.39 11.62 2.00
C THR A 63 -0.97 12.71 2.88
N GLU A 64 -1.77 12.31 3.86
CA GLU A 64 -2.43 13.21 4.78
C GLU A 64 -2.57 12.58 6.18
N ALA A 65 -3.03 13.40 7.13
CA ALA A 65 -3.38 12.92 8.45
C ALA A 65 -4.70 12.15 8.41
N LYS A 66 -4.71 10.96 9.02
CA LYS A 66 -5.87 10.08 9.20
C LYS A 66 -5.95 9.63 10.65
N ASP A 67 -7.00 8.90 11.02
CA ASP A 67 -7.19 8.37 12.38
C ASP A 67 -6.02 7.48 12.86
N LYS A 68 -5.26 6.90 11.93
CA LYS A 68 -4.10 6.03 12.22
C LYS A 68 -2.78 6.80 12.35
N GLY A 69 -2.77 8.11 12.09
CA GLY A 69 -1.58 8.98 12.16
C GLY A 69 -1.37 9.82 10.90
N ASP A 70 -0.20 10.43 10.80
CA ASP A 70 0.24 11.19 9.63
C ASP A 70 0.77 10.27 8.52
N GLY A 71 0.80 10.76 7.28
CA GLY A 71 1.50 10.12 6.18
C GLY A 71 0.70 9.06 5.43
N TYR A 72 -0.63 9.05 5.54
CA TYR A 72 -1.47 7.98 5.01
C TYR A 72 -2.17 8.35 3.70
N ILE A 73 -2.39 7.34 2.86
CA ILE A 73 -3.35 7.33 1.75
C ILE A 73 -4.16 6.05 1.88
N GLU A 74 -5.48 6.15 1.74
CA GLU A 74 -6.38 5.01 1.63
C GLU A 74 -6.97 5.01 0.24
N PHE A 75 -6.66 3.98 -0.55
CA PHE A 75 -7.10 3.90 -1.94
C PHE A 75 -7.95 2.65 -2.16
N ALA A 76 -9.20 2.84 -2.55
CA ALA A 76 -10.10 1.75 -2.92
C ALA A 76 -9.66 1.11 -4.25
N MET A 77 -9.32 -0.17 -4.18
CA MET A 77 -9.01 -1.03 -5.32
C MET A 77 -10.27 -1.58 -5.95
N PHE A 78 -10.20 -1.79 -7.26
CA PHE A 78 -11.12 -2.61 -8.00
C PHE A 78 -10.36 -3.80 -8.59
N LYS A 79 -10.99 -4.48 -9.55
CA LYS A 79 -10.31 -5.51 -10.33
C LYS A 79 -9.05 -4.98 -11.00
N GLY A 80 -7.97 -5.76 -10.95
CA GLY A 80 -6.73 -5.49 -11.65
C GLY A 80 -5.49 -5.54 -10.75
N THR A 81 -4.35 -5.18 -11.33
CA THR A 81 -3.05 -5.21 -10.66
C THR A 81 -2.49 -3.81 -10.56
N TYR A 82 -2.20 -3.41 -9.32
CA TYR A 82 -1.77 -2.07 -8.96
C TYR A 82 -0.27 -2.03 -8.69
N ASN A 83 0.29 -0.85 -8.96
CA ASN A 83 1.63 -0.45 -8.59
C ASN A 83 1.57 0.87 -7.81
N VAL A 84 2.42 1.01 -6.79
CA VAL A 84 2.52 2.21 -5.97
C VAL A 84 3.96 2.72 -5.98
N GLN A 85 4.13 4.03 -6.20
CA GLN A 85 5.43 4.69 -6.24
C GLN A 85 5.35 6.07 -5.59
N VAL A 86 6.31 6.40 -4.73
CA VAL A 86 6.46 7.76 -4.20
C VAL A 86 7.08 8.66 -5.27
N LEU A 87 6.53 9.85 -5.47
CA LEU A 87 7.05 10.86 -6.39
C LEU A 87 7.84 11.93 -5.62
N GLY A 88 8.59 12.76 -6.35
CA GLY A 88 9.40 13.84 -5.77
C GLY A 88 10.80 13.40 -5.32
N GLY A 89 11.25 12.23 -5.77
CA GLY A 89 12.56 11.66 -5.53
C GLY A 89 12.73 10.32 -6.25
N SER A 90 13.89 9.70 -6.10
CA SER A 90 14.10 8.31 -6.49
C SER A 90 13.32 7.38 -5.55
N SER A 91 12.52 6.46 -6.08
CA SER A 91 11.65 5.60 -5.27
C SER A 91 11.65 4.17 -5.81
N MET A 92 11.65 3.21 -4.88
CA MET A 92 11.20 1.86 -5.21
C MET A 92 9.73 1.86 -5.64
N VAL A 93 9.31 0.78 -6.29
CA VAL A 93 7.92 0.57 -6.71
C VAL A 93 7.40 -0.69 -6.01
N ALA A 94 6.26 -0.57 -5.33
CA ALA A 94 5.50 -1.73 -4.90
C ALA A 94 4.68 -2.22 -6.09
N SER A 95 4.96 -3.42 -6.59
CA SER A 95 4.31 -3.98 -7.77
C SER A 95 3.54 -5.26 -7.46
N GLY A 96 2.58 -5.61 -8.32
CA GLY A 96 1.86 -6.88 -8.21
C GLY A 96 0.78 -6.91 -7.13
N ILE A 97 0.30 -5.74 -6.67
CA ILE A 97 -0.76 -5.65 -5.67
C ILE A 97 -2.10 -5.92 -6.37
N THR A 98 -2.76 -7.04 -6.08
CA THR A 98 -4.01 -7.42 -6.76
C THR A 98 -4.91 -8.24 -5.85
N ALA A 99 -6.22 -8.09 -6.02
CA ALA A 99 -7.25 -8.85 -5.31
C ALA A 99 -7.93 -9.91 -6.21
N ASP A 100 -7.39 -10.16 -7.41
CA ASP A 100 -8.04 -10.95 -8.47
C ASP A 100 -8.01 -12.47 -8.25
N PHE A 101 -7.35 -12.96 -7.20
CA PHE A 101 -7.17 -14.39 -6.92
C PHE A 101 -7.68 -14.84 -5.55
N GLU A 102 -8.36 -13.96 -4.83
CA GLU A 102 -8.74 -14.20 -3.44
C GLU A 102 -9.88 -15.21 -3.32
N LYS A 103 -9.81 -16.04 -2.28
CA LYS A 103 -10.86 -16.97 -1.89
C LYS A 103 -11.57 -16.43 -0.66
N ASP A 104 -12.78 -16.90 -0.42
CA ASP A 104 -13.54 -16.51 0.77
C ASP A 104 -12.81 -17.01 2.03
N GLU A 105 -12.45 -16.07 2.89
CA GLU A 105 -11.82 -16.30 4.18
C GLU A 105 -12.62 -15.56 5.26
N ALA A 106 -13.06 -16.28 6.29
CA ALA A 106 -13.76 -15.68 7.42
C ALA A 106 -12.78 -15.03 8.42
N CYS A 107 -13.28 -14.08 9.21
CA CYS A 107 -12.63 -13.64 10.43
C CYS A 107 -13.37 -14.22 11.65
N ASP A 108 -12.76 -15.19 12.31
CA ASP A 108 -13.35 -15.84 13.49
C ASP A 108 -13.54 -14.87 14.66
N ALA A 109 -12.68 -13.86 14.80
CA ALA A 109 -12.74 -12.90 15.90
C ALA A 109 -13.96 -11.97 15.83
N THR A 110 -14.47 -11.68 14.63
CA THR A 110 -15.65 -10.79 14.43
C THR A 110 -16.87 -11.54 13.92
N GLY A 111 -16.73 -12.83 13.57
CA GLY A 111 -17.79 -13.61 12.94
C GLY A 111 -18.09 -13.18 11.50
N ASN A 112 -17.23 -12.38 10.88
CA ASN A 112 -17.40 -11.95 9.49
C ASN A 112 -17.10 -13.13 8.55
N PRO A 113 -18.09 -13.65 7.79
CA PRO A 113 -17.89 -14.82 6.94
C PRO A 113 -17.07 -14.52 5.67
N VAL A 114 -16.85 -13.24 5.34
CA VAL A 114 -16.18 -12.77 4.11
C VAL A 114 -15.17 -11.65 4.45
N GLY A 115 -14.24 -11.96 5.36
CA GLY A 115 -13.17 -11.05 5.76
C GLY A 115 -12.18 -10.75 4.63
N ASN A 116 -11.82 -11.76 3.84
CA ASN A 116 -11.28 -11.60 2.48
C ASN A 116 -12.16 -12.39 1.51
N SER A 117 -12.32 -11.91 0.27
CA SER A 117 -12.99 -12.64 -0.80
C SER A 117 -12.53 -12.12 -2.16
N LEU A 118 -13.00 -12.74 -3.26
CA LEU A 118 -12.65 -12.32 -4.61
C LEU A 118 -12.92 -10.82 -4.83
N TYR A 119 -11.89 -10.05 -5.18
CA TYR A 119 -11.88 -8.58 -5.29
C TYR A 119 -11.99 -7.79 -3.97
N HIS A 120 -12.08 -8.48 -2.83
CA HIS A 120 -12.13 -7.89 -1.49
C HIS A 120 -10.92 -8.34 -0.67
N ALA A 121 -9.74 -7.86 -1.06
CA ALA A 121 -8.54 -7.91 -0.24
C ALA A 121 -7.90 -6.53 -0.15
N SER A 122 -7.35 -6.24 1.03
CA SER A 122 -6.58 -5.03 1.27
C SER A 122 -5.11 -5.33 1.48
N PHE A 123 -4.28 -4.32 1.21
CA PHE A 123 -2.84 -4.39 1.31
C PHE A 123 -2.30 -3.23 2.12
N GLU A 124 -1.25 -3.48 2.88
CA GLU A 124 -0.46 -2.44 3.55
C GLU A 124 0.84 -2.26 2.79
N VAL A 125 1.13 -1.01 2.40
CA VAL A 125 2.32 -0.60 1.68
C VAL A 125 3.00 0.51 2.48
N VAL A 126 4.27 0.32 2.84
CA VAL A 126 5.03 1.31 3.61
C VAL A 126 6.30 1.69 2.87
N PHE A 127 6.43 3.00 2.61
CA PHE A 127 7.66 3.60 2.12
C PHE A 127 8.37 4.35 3.23
N ARG A 128 9.69 4.21 3.32
CA ARG A 128 10.54 4.92 4.26
C ARG A 128 11.53 5.79 3.52
N ARG A 129 11.63 7.05 3.94
CA ARG A 129 12.68 7.97 3.48
C ARG A 129 14.03 7.55 4.05
N THR A 130 15.10 7.68 3.27
CA THR A 130 16.45 7.21 3.65
C THR A 130 17.30 8.24 4.41
N TRP A 131 16.79 9.45 4.64
CA TRP A 131 17.45 10.52 5.40
C TRP A 131 16.50 11.31 6.31
#